data_AF-A0A9D4BYX1-F1
#
_entry.id   AF-A0A9D4BYX1-F1
#
_cell.length_a   1.000
_cell.length_b   1.000
_cell.length_c   1.000
_cell.angle_alpha   90.00
_cell.angle_beta   90.00
_cell.angle_gamma   90.00
#
_symmetry.space_group_name_H-M   'P 1'
#
loop_
_entity.id
_entity.type
_entity.pdbx_description
1 polymer ?
#
loop_
_entity_poly.entity_id
_entity_poly.type
_entity_poly.pdbx_seq_one_letter_code
_entity_poly.pdbx_strand_id
1 'polypeptide(L)'
;MITKVVIVVVEEVIVVVEVVIVVVEVVIVVVAEAADTDAAAAVVVVVVVVVLVVVVEVVVVEAVVAVVVEVVVVVVVVVVVVVVEVEVVVVVEVVVVVVVVVVVVVVAVVVVVVVVVEVVVVVAVVVVVVVVVVVVEVVVVVEVVVVVVVVVVVVVVEVVVVVVVVVVVVVVVVVVVVVVVEVVVVVVVVVVVVVVVVVVVVVVVVVVVVEVVIVVVAAAAADTDAAAAVVVVVVVVVVVVVVVVVVVVVEVVVVVVVVVVVVVVVVVVVVVVVVAVVAAAAVVVEVAAASVVVVVVVVIAYVLNLQKGKTQIIPYHFQAAF
;
A
#
# COMPACT_ATOMS: atom_id res chain seq x y z
N MET A 1 -10.26 14.81 -0.96
CA MET A 1 -9.86 14.04 -2.17
C MET A 1 -11.04 13.90 -3.11
N ILE A 2 -12.13 13.22 -2.69
CA ILE A 2 -13.31 12.96 -3.53
C ILE A 2 -13.96 14.24 -4.10
N THR A 3 -14.13 15.30 -3.31
CA THR A 3 -14.70 16.58 -3.80
C THR A 3 -13.84 17.30 -4.84
N LYS A 4 -12.52 17.07 -4.87
CA LYS A 4 -11.62 17.66 -5.85
C LYS A 4 -11.64 16.88 -7.18
N VAL A 5 -11.70 15.56 -7.12
CA VAL A 5 -11.80 14.70 -8.31
C VAL A 5 -13.08 15.02 -9.10
N VAL A 6 -14.21 15.21 -8.41
CA VAL A 6 -15.48 15.54 -9.08
C VAL A 6 -15.45 16.89 -9.79
N ILE A 7 -14.76 17.90 -9.23
CA ILE A 7 -14.66 19.23 -9.86
C ILE A 7 -13.85 19.16 -11.15
N VAL A 8 -12.72 18.44 -11.14
CA VAL A 8 -11.86 18.28 -12.34
C VAL A 8 -12.62 17.58 -13.45
N VAL A 9 -13.32 16.48 -13.16
CA VAL A 9 -14.12 15.76 -14.16
C VAL A 9 -15.25 16.63 -14.72
N VAL A 10 -15.89 17.47 -13.91
CA VAL A 10 -16.98 18.35 -14.39
C VAL A 10 -16.44 19.49 -15.26
N GLU A 11 -15.31 20.08 -14.88
CA GLU A 11 -14.65 21.11 -15.67
C GLU A 11 -14.20 20.57 -17.04
N GLU A 12 -13.63 19.38 -17.06
CA GLU A 12 -13.21 18.66 -18.26
C GLU A 12 -14.37 18.40 -19.22
N VAL A 13 -15.50 17.89 -18.72
CA VAL A 13 -16.72 17.67 -19.53
C VAL A 13 -17.21 18.99 -20.15
N ILE A 14 -17.12 20.11 -19.45
CA ILE A 14 -17.53 21.42 -19.97
C ILE A 14 -16.63 21.86 -21.13
N VAL A 15 -15.31 21.67 -21.00
CA VAL A 15 -14.35 22.03 -22.06
C VAL A 15 -14.56 21.18 -23.31
N VAL A 16 -14.77 19.86 -23.16
CA VAL A 16 -15.05 18.98 -24.30
C VAL A 16 -16.33 19.39 -25.02
N VAL A 17 -17.40 19.71 -24.27
CA VAL A 17 -18.68 20.14 -24.84
C VAL A 17 -18.53 21.47 -25.60
N GLU A 18 -17.78 22.42 -25.04
CA GLU A 18 -17.54 23.71 -25.69
C GLU A 18 -16.80 23.55 -27.03
N VAL A 19 -15.73 22.75 -27.06
CA VAL A 19 -14.97 22.48 -28.28
C VAL A 19 -15.85 21.82 -29.36
N VAL A 20 -16.68 20.84 -28.97
CA VAL A 20 -17.61 20.18 -29.89
C VAL A 20 -18.61 21.18 -30.48
N ILE A 21 -19.14 22.10 -29.69
CA ILE A 21 -20.08 23.12 -30.17
C ILE A 21 -19.42 24.05 -31.20
N VAL A 22 -18.22 24.55 -30.92
CA VAL A 22 -17.47 25.43 -31.83
C VAL A 22 -17.16 24.73 -33.15
N VAL A 23 -16.73 23.47 -33.07
CA VAL A 23 -16.49 22.62 -34.24
C VAL A 23 -17.75 22.48 -35.10
N VAL A 24 -18.89 22.17 -34.49
CA VAL A 24 -20.16 21.99 -35.21
C VAL A 24 -20.60 23.30 -35.85
N GLU A 25 -20.45 24.42 -35.16
CA GLU A 25 -20.77 25.74 -35.69
C GLU A 25 -19.93 26.07 -36.94
N VAL A 26 -18.61 25.85 -36.89
CA VAL A 26 -17.72 26.08 -38.04
C VAL A 26 -18.12 25.19 -39.23
N VAL A 27 -18.44 23.91 -39.00
CA VAL A 27 -18.92 23.01 -40.06
C VAL A 27 -20.20 23.55 -40.70
N ILE A 28 -21.17 23.99 -39.90
CA ILE A 28 -22.45 24.51 -40.40
C ILE A 28 -22.25 25.78 -41.25
N VAL A 29 -21.42 26.72 -40.78
CA VAL A 29 -21.14 27.98 -41.51
C VAL A 29 -20.48 27.68 -42.85
N VAL A 30 -19.50 26.77 -42.87
CA VAL A 30 -18.77 26.43 -44.09
C VAL A 30 -19.66 25.68 -45.10
N VAL A 31 -20.55 24.81 -44.64
CA VAL A 31 -21.53 24.13 -45.50
C VAL A 31 -22.56 25.11 -46.08
N ALA A 32 -22.95 26.13 -45.30
CA ALA A 32 -23.90 27.14 -45.75
C ALA A 32 -23.31 28.14 -46.76
N GLU A 33 -22.01 28.44 -46.68
CA GLU A 33 -21.33 29.40 -47.56
C GLU A 33 -20.90 28.79 -48.91
N ALA A 34 -20.71 27.48 -49.00
CA ALA A 34 -20.32 26.80 -50.23
C ALA A 34 -21.53 26.56 -51.16
N ALA A 35 -21.89 27.56 -51.97
CA ALA A 35 -23.00 27.47 -52.94
C ALA A 35 -22.67 26.71 -54.26
N ASP A 36 -21.46 26.16 -54.41
CA ASP A 36 -21.03 25.34 -55.56
C ASP A 36 -20.60 23.92 -55.11
N THR A 37 -21.26 22.89 -55.63
CA THR A 37 -21.18 21.50 -55.13
C THR A 37 -19.80 20.84 -55.25
N ASP A 38 -18.96 21.30 -56.19
CA ASP A 38 -17.65 20.69 -56.45
C ASP A 38 -16.55 21.28 -55.55
N ALA A 39 -16.67 22.55 -55.16
CA ALA A 39 -15.80 23.17 -54.15
C ALA A 39 -16.22 22.76 -52.73
N ALA A 40 -17.52 22.58 -52.49
CA ALA A 40 -18.08 22.16 -51.21
C ALA A 40 -17.52 20.82 -50.72
N ALA A 41 -17.38 19.82 -51.61
CA ALA A 41 -16.90 18.50 -51.23
C ALA A 41 -15.44 18.51 -50.72
N ALA A 42 -14.54 19.25 -51.37
CA ALA A 42 -13.15 19.35 -50.94
C ALA A 42 -13.01 20.10 -49.61
N VAL A 43 -13.79 21.17 -49.41
CA VAL A 43 -13.80 21.94 -48.17
C VAL A 43 -14.35 21.12 -47.00
N VAL A 44 -15.43 20.34 -47.20
CA VAL A 44 -15.97 19.44 -46.17
C VAL A 44 -14.95 18.39 -45.74
N VAL A 45 -14.20 17.79 -46.67
CA VAL A 45 -13.14 16.82 -46.33
C VAL A 45 -12.05 17.49 -45.48
N VAL A 46 -11.57 18.67 -45.86
CA VAL A 46 -10.54 19.40 -45.09
C VAL A 46 -11.05 19.76 -43.70
N VAL A 47 -12.27 20.28 -43.58
CA VAL A 47 -12.87 20.63 -42.28
C VAL A 47 -13.05 19.38 -41.41
N VAL A 48 -13.59 18.29 -41.96
CA VAL A 48 -13.75 17.03 -41.22
C VAL A 48 -12.40 16.49 -40.75
N VAL A 49 -11.36 16.50 -41.59
CA VAL A 49 -10.02 16.07 -41.19
C VAL A 49 -9.45 16.97 -40.09
N VAL A 50 -9.56 18.29 -40.21
CA VAL A 50 -9.09 19.24 -39.18
C VAL A 50 -9.82 19.03 -37.86
N VAL A 51 -11.15 18.91 -37.90
CA VAL A 51 -11.99 18.62 -36.73
C VAL A 51 -11.58 17.31 -36.08
N LEU A 52 -11.42 16.24 -36.86
CA LEU A 52 -11.01 14.94 -36.34
C LEU A 52 -9.62 15.00 -35.70
N VAL A 53 -8.67 15.73 -36.30
CA VAL A 53 -7.34 15.91 -35.71
C VAL A 53 -7.41 16.67 -34.38
N VAL A 54 -8.20 17.74 -34.29
CA VAL A 54 -8.40 18.50 -33.04
C VAL A 54 -9.06 17.64 -31.97
N VAL A 55 -10.08 16.86 -32.33
CA VAL A 55 -10.75 15.94 -31.39
C VAL A 55 -9.77 14.88 -30.88
N VAL A 56 -8.98 14.26 -31.75
CA VAL A 56 -7.94 13.30 -31.35
C VAL A 56 -6.91 13.96 -30.45
N GLU A 57 -6.45 15.17 -30.80
CA GLU A 57 -5.48 15.91 -30.00
C GLU A 57 -6.01 16.21 -28.59
N VAL A 58 -7.25 16.71 -28.48
CA VAL A 58 -7.89 16.99 -27.18
C VAL A 58 -8.02 15.71 -26.36
N VAL A 59 -8.54 14.61 -26.92
CA VAL A 59 -8.68 13.33 -26.18
C VAL A 59 -7.33 12.77 -25.73
N VAL A 60 -6.27 12.90 -26.55
CA VAL A 60 -4.91 12.45 -26.18
C VAL A 60 -4.34 13.32 -25.05
N VAL A 61 -4.46 14.65 -25.15
CA VAL A 61 -3.98 15.58 -24.11
C VAL A 61 -4.75 15.37 -22.80
N GLU A 62 -6.06 15.21 -22.88
CA GLU A 62 -6.96 14.89 -21.76
C GLU A 62 -6.52 13.60 -21.06
N ALA A 63 -6.37 12.51 -21.81
CA ALA A 63 -5.91 11.24 -21.28
C ALA A 63 -4.54 11.36 -20.60
N VAL A 64 -3.61 12.13 -21.16
CA VAL A 64 -2.29 12.39 -20.55
C VAL A 64 -2.43 13.17 -19.25
N VAL A 65 -3.26 14.22 -19.19
CA VAL A 65 -3.49 15.01 -17.98
C VAL A 65 -4.12 14.16 -16.88
N ALA A 66 -5.13 13.35 -17.20
CA ALA A 66 -5.78 12.44 -16.26
C ALA A 66 -4.77 11.47 -15.63
N VAL A 67 -3.91 10.84 -16.45
CA VAL A 67 -2.83 9.96 -15.97
C VAL A 67 -1.87 10.70 -15.05
N VAL A 68 -1.42 11.90 -15.42
CA VAL A 68 -0.48 12.68 -14.61
C VAL A 68 -1.10 13.06 -13.26
N VAL A 69 -2.36 13.52 -13.25
CA VAL A 69 -3.08 13.87 -12.02
C VAL A 69 -3.26 12.65 -11.13
N GLU A 70 -3.63 11.50 -11.71
CA GLU A 70 -3.78 10.26 -10.96
C GLU A 70 -2.47 9.81 -10.32
N VAL A 71 -1.38 9.79 -11.09
CA VAL A 71 -0.04 9.45 -10.58
C VAL A 71 0.36 10.39 -9.43
N VAL A 72 0.14 11.70 -9.57
CA VAL A 72 0.44 12.67 -8.50
C VAL A 72 -0.42 12.42 -7.26
N VAL A 73 -1.71 12.15 -7.43
CA VAL A 73 -2.63 11.85 -6.32
C VAL A 73 -2.19 10.60 -5.58
N VAL A 74 -1.87 9.53 -6.31
CA VAL A 74 -1.40 8.26 -5.75
C VAL A 74 -0.10 8.46 -4.99
N VAL A 75 0.88 9.18 -5.56
CA VAL A 75 2.15 9.49 -4.88
C VAL A 75 1.90 10.31 -3.61
N VAL A 76 1.05 11.34 -3.66
CA VAL A 76 0.71 12.14 -2.47
C VAL A 76 0.04 11.29 -1.40
N VAL A 77 -0.89 10.40 -1.75
CA VAL A 77 -1.54 9.48 -0.81
C VAL A 77 -0.51 8.56 -0.18
N VAL A 78 0.38 7.95 -0.97
CA VAL A 78 1.45 7.07 -0.46
C VAL A 78 2.36 7.84 0.49
N VAL A 79 2.80 9.05 0.12
CA VAL A 79 3.65 9.87 0.98
C VAL A 79 2.93 10.22 2.28
N VAL A 80 1.65 10.61 2.24
CA VAL A 80 0.86 10.90 3.43
C VAL A 80 0.70 9.65 4.31
N VAL A 81 0.38 8.50 3.71
CA VAL A 81 0.28 7.23 4.43
C VAL A 81 1.60 6.89 5.10
N VAL A 82 2.72 6.94 4.37
CA VAL A 82 4.06 6.66 4.94
C VAL A 82 4.41 7.64 6.05
N VAL A 83 4.15 8.94 5.89
CA VAL A 83 4.43 9.93 6.94
C VAL A 83 3.57 9.68 8.18
N VAL A 84 2.27 9.41 8.00
CA VAL A 84 1.36 9.09 9.11
C VAL A 84 1.73 7.77 9.77
N GLU A 85 2.10 6.75 9.00
CA GLU A 85 2.58 5.46 9.51
C GLU A 85 3.84 5.66 10.36
N VAL A 86 4.83 6.43 9.87
CA VAL A 86 6.04 6.74 10.63
C VAL A 86 5.71 7.54 11.90
N GLU A 87 4.83 8.53 11.83
CA GLU A 87 4.38 9.29 13.02
C GLU A 87 3.71 8.38 14.05
N VAL A 88 2.80 7.49 13.63
CA VAL A 88 2.11 6.55 14.53
C VAL A 88 3.09 5.57 15.15
N VAL A 89 4.05 5.03 14.38
CA VAL A 89 5.09 4.13 14.91
C VAL A 89 5.93 4.85 15.96
N VAL A 90 6.40 6.08 15.69
CA VAL A 90 7.19 6.87 16.64
C VAL A 90 6.38 7.20 17.91
N VAL A 91 5.10 7.56 17.78
CA VAL A 91 4.24 7.84 18.94
C VAL A 91 4.02 6.58 19.78
N VAL A 92 3.74 5.43 19.15
CA VAL A 92 3.58 4.15 19.85
C VAL A 92 4.87 3.75 20.54
N GLU A 93 6.02 3.88 19.89
CA GLU A 93 7.33 3.61 20.48
C GLU A 93 7.58 4.49 21.71
N VAL A 94 7.35 5.80 21.61
CA VAL A 94 7.53 6.74 22.74
C VAL A 94 6.59 6.38 23.89
N VAL A 95 5.32 6.03 23.62
CA VAL A 95 4.37 5.61 24.66
C VAL A 95 4.82 4.31 25.32
N VAL A 96 5.27 3.31 24.55
CA VAL A 96 5.79 2.04 25.08
C VAL A 96 7.01 2.30 25.97
N VAL A 97 7.96 3.13 25.52
CA VAL A 97 9.14 3.50 26.32
C VAL A 97 8.72 4.21 27.61
N VAL A 98 7.80 5.17 27.55
CA VAL A 98 7.30 5.88 28.74
C VAL A 98 6.62 4.91 29.71
N VAL A 99 5.77 4.01 29.21
CA VAL A 99 5.10 2.99 30.04
C VAL A 99 6.12 2.07 30.70
N VAL A 100 7.11 1.59 29.97
CA VAL A 100 8.19 0.75 30.51
C VAL A 100 8.96 1.50 31.60
N VAL A 101 9.32 2.77 31.36
CA VAL A 101 10.01 3.61 32.36
C VAL A 101 9.15 3.80 33.61
N VAL A 102 7.86 4.10 33.47
CA VAL A 102 6.94 4.26 34.60
C VAL A 102 6.83 2.96 35.40
N VAL A 103 6.70 1.82 34.72
CA VAL A 103 6.65 0.50 35.38
C VAL A 103 7.94 0.23 36.15
N VAL A 104 9.11 0.49 35.55
CA VAL A 104 10.42 0.32 36.22
C VAL A 104 10.53 1.23 37.45
N VAL A 105 10.10 2.49 37.36
CA VAL A 105 10.11 3.43 38.49
C VAL A 105 9.17 2.97 39.60
N VAL A 106 7.95 2.53 39.27
CA VAL A 106 6.99 2.00 40.25
C VAL A 106 7.54 0.76 40.94
N VAL A 107 8.11 -0.19 40.18
CA VAL A 107 8.76 -1.39 40.74
C VAL A 107 9.91 -0.99 41.66
N ALA A 108 10.76 -0.04 41.27
CA ALA A 108 11.85 0.44 42.12
C ALA A 108 11.33 1.07 43.43
N VAL A 109 10.28 1.89 43.39
CA VAL A 109 9.66 2.47 44.59
C VAL A 109 9.07 1.38 45.49
N VAL A 110 8.37 0.39 44.91
CA VAL A 110 7.83 -0.74 45.67
C VAL A 110 8.96 -1.51 46.33
N VAL A 111 10.06 -1.80 45.62
CA VAL A 111 11.24 -2.47 46.19
C VAL A 111 11.83 -1.65 47.34
N VAL A 112 11.95 -0.32 47.21
CA VAL A 112 12.45 0.53 48.30
C VAL A 112 11.52 0.49 49.52
N VAL A 113 10.21 0.56 49.32
CA VAL A 113 9.22 0.47 50.41
C VAL A 113 9.28 -0.89 51.08
N VAL A 114 9.35 -1.97 50.30
CA VAL A 114 9.50 -3.34 50.81
C VAL A 114 10.79 -3.44 51.63
N VAL A 115 11.93 -2.94 51.14
CA VAL A 115 13.20 -2.94 51.89
C VAL A 115 13.08 -2.15 53.20
N VAL A 116 12.43 -0.99 53.19
CA VAL A 116 12.22 -0.19 54.41
C VAL A 116 11.34 -0.93 55.43
N VAL A 117 10.27 -1.57 54.97
CA VAL A 117 9.38 -2.39 55.81
C VAL A 117 10.12 -3.62 56.32
N GLU A 118 10.87 -4.30 55.47
CA GLU A 118 11.71 -5.44 55.82
C GLU A 118 12.71 -5.07 56.92
N VAL A 119 13.37 -3.92 56.86
CA VAL A 119 14.30 -3.46 57.92
C VAL A 119 13.59 -3.31 59.27
N VAL A 120 12.34 -2.84 59.29
CA VAL A 120 11.53 -2.74 60.52
C VAL A 120 11.11 -4.13 61.02
N VAL A 121 10.78 -5.05 60.11
CA VAL A 121 10.40 -6.43 60.42
C VAL A 121 11.61 -7.26 60.89
N VAL A 122 12.81 -7.03 60.35
CA VAL A 122 14.05 -7.72 60.72
C VAL A 122 14.35 -7.53 62.21
N VAL A 123 14.11 -6.33 62.76
CA VAL A 123 14.29 -6.07 64.21
C VAL A 123 13.32 -6.91 65.06
N ALA A 124 12.09 -7.11 64.60
CA ALA A 124 11.11 -7.97 65.28
C ALA A 124 11.42 -9.47 65.09
N VAL A 125 11.99 -9.85 63.95
CA VAL A 125 12.29 -11.23 63.57
C VAL A 125 13.48 -11.80 64.34
N VAL A 126 14.48 -11.00 64.74
CA VAL A 126 15.64 -11.47 65.53
C VAL A 126 15.24 -12.26 66.79
N VAL A 127 14.08 -11.95 67.39
CA VAL A 127 13.55 -12.69 68.56
C VAL A 127 12.91 -14.02 68.17
N VAL A 128 12.37 -14.10 66.96
CA VAL A 128 11.74 -15.28 66.36
C VAL A 128 12.78 -16.21 65.71
N VAL A 129 13.96 -15.68 65.35
CA VAL A 129 15.08 -16.36 64.67
C VAL A 129 15.51 -17.65 65.33
N VAL A 130 15.48 -17.76 66.67
CA VAL A 130 15.97 -18.97 67.37
C VAL A 130 15.08 -20.19 67.11
N VAL A 131 13.76 -20.02 67.04
CA VAL A 131 12.82 -21.10 66.72
C VAL A 131 12.80 -21.37 65.22
N VAL A 132 13.13 -20.35 64.44
CA VAL A 132 13.08 -20.35 63.00
C VAL A 132 14.29 -21.03 62.37
N VAL A 133 15.47 -21.12 63.01
CA VAL A 133 16.66 -21.78 62.41
C VAL A 133 16.37 -23.21 61.91
N VAL A 134 15.60 -23.99 62.66
CA VAL A 134 15.27 -25.39 62.29
C VAL A 134 14.23 -25.47 61.18
N VAL A 135 13.31 -24.50 61.11
CA VAL A 135 12.32 -24.39 60.04
C VAL A 135 12.96 -23.80 58.77
N VAL A 136 13.97 -22.93 58.93
CA VAL A 136 14.73 -22.26 57.86
C VAL A 136 15.46 -23.26 56.99
N GLU A 137 16.06 -24.33 57.53
CA GLU A 137 16.76 -25.29 56.68
C GLU A 137 15.81 -26.00 55.69
N VAL A 138 14.59 -26.34 56.13
CA VAL A 138 13.57 -26.93 55.25
C VAL A 138 12.97 -25.88 54.31
N VAL A 139 12.73 -24.66 54.81
CA VAL A 139 12.20 -23.54 54.02
C VAL A 139 13.20 -23.11 52.93
N VAL A 140 14.51 -23.12 53.17
CA VAL A 140 15.53 -22.77 52.17
C VAL A 140 15.55 -23.77 51.01
N VAL A 141 15.40 -25.07 51.27
CA VAL A 141 15.31 -26.07 50.19
C VAL A 141 14.03 -25.84 49.37
N VAL A 142 12.90 -25.56 50.04
CA VAL A 142 11.62 -25.28 49.37
C VAL A 142 11.69 -23.95 48.60
N GLU A 143 12.30 -22.90 49.15
CA GLU A 143 12.49 -21.60 48.52
C GLU A 143 13.39 -21.71 47.28
N VAL A 144 14.49 -22.45 47.35
CA VAL A 144 15.36 -22.68 46.18
C VAL A 144 14.59 -23.42 45.08
N VAL A 145 13.79 -24.43 45.43
CA VAL A 145 12.95 -25.13 44.45
C VAL A 145 11.89 -24.19 43.86
N VAL A 146 11.23 -23.36 44.68
CA VAL A 146 10.23 -22.39 44.22
C VAL A 146 10.86 -21.34 43.31
N VAL A 147 12.05 -20.80 43.64
CA VAL A 147 12.76 -19.84 42.80
C VAL A 147 13.15 -20.47 41.47
N VAL A 148 13.68 -21.70 41.48
CA VAL A 148 14.01 -22.42 40.24
C VAL A 148 12.76 -22.64 39.40
N VAL A 149 11.64 -23.06 40.00
CA VAL A 149 10.37 -23.24 39.29
C VAL A 149 9.85 -21.92 38.75
N VAL A 150 9.88 -20.83 39.51
CA VAL A 150 9.43 -19.50 39.06
C VAL A 150 10.30 -19.01 37.90
N VAL A 151 11.62 -19.16 37.97
CA VAL A 151 12.54 -18.78 36.88
C VAL A 151 12.26 -19.62 35.63
N VAL A 152 12.08 -20.93 35.77
CA VAL A 152 11.71 -21.81 34.65
C VAL A 152 10.37 -21.38 34.04
N VAL A 153 9.36 -21.08 34.86
CA VAL A 153 8.05 -20.62 34.38
C VAL A 153 8.16 -19.28 33.66
N VAL A 154 8.91 -18.31 34.19
CA VAL A 154 9.11 -17.00 33.55
C VAL A 154 9.80 -17.17 32.19
N VAL A 155 10.90 -17.95 32.13
CA VAL A 155 11.60 -18.22 30.87
C VAL A 155 10.70 -18.94 29.86
N VAL A 156 9.91 -19.92 30.31
CA VAL A 156 8.95 -20.63 29.44
C VAL A 156 7.88 -19.68 28.92
N VAL A 157 7.34 -18.80 29.77
CA VAL A 157 6.34 -17.80 29.36
C VAL A 157 6.94 -16.81 28.37
N GLU A 158 8.14 -16.30 28.61
CA GLU A 158 8.86 -15.40 27.68
C GLU A 158 9.10 -16.06 26.33
N VAL A 159 9.58 -17.31 26.31
CA VAL A 159 9.78 -18.08 25.07
C VAL A 159 8.47 -18.31 24.34
N VAL A 160 7.38 -18.64 25.05
CA VAL A 160 6.05 -18.80 24.44
C VAL A 160 5.56 -17.49 23.85
N VAL A 161 5.73 -16.35 24.54
CA VAL A 161 5.35 -15.03 24.02
C VAL A 161 6.14 -14.69 22.76
N VAL A 162 7.47 -14.91 22.75
CA VAL A 162 8.30 -14.71 21.55
C VAL A 162 7.83 -15.59 20.39
N VAL A 163 7.59 -16.88 20.64
CA VAL A 163 7.09 -17.80 19.60
C VAL A 163 5.73 -17.35 19.08
N VAL A 164 4.80 -16.95 19.95
CA VAL A 164 3.48 -16.45 19.53
C VAL A 164 3.62 -15.18 18.70
N VAL A 165 4.45 -14.22 19.10
CA VAL A 165 4.70 -12.99 18.34
C VAL A 165 5.27 -13.31 16.97
N VAL A 166 6.28 -14.19 16.89
CA VAL A 166 6.86 -14.62 15.61
C VAL A 166 5.83 -15.31 14.72
N VAL A 167 5.03 -16.22 15.28
CA VAL A 167 3.96 -16.91 14.53
C VAL A 167 2.93 -15.91 14.02
N VAL A 168 2.47 -14.98 14.85
CA VAL A 168 1.51 -13.94 14.44
C VAL A 168 2.11 -13.07 13.33
N VAL A 169 3.34 -12.62 13.46
CA VAL A 169 4.03 -11.84 12.41
C VAL A 169 4.12 -12.63 11.11
N VAL A 170 4.53 -13.91 11.17
CA VAL A 170 4.60 -14.77 9.99
C VAL A 170 3.22 -14.96 9.35
N VAL A 171 2.18 -15.20 10.15
CA VAL A 171 0.79 -15.35 9.65
C VAL A 171 0.31 -14.06 8.99
N VAL A 172 0.58 -12.90 9.60
CA VAL A 172 0.25 -11.58 9.03
C VAL A 172 0.97 -11.38 7.69
N VAL A 173 2.28 -11.65 7.62
CA VAL A 173 3.04 -11.53 6.38
C VAL A 173 2.49 -12.47 5.30
N VAL A 174 2.17 -13.72 5.65
CA VAL A 174 1.59 -14.69 4.69
C VAL A 174 0.23 -14.21 4.17
N VAL A 175 -0.67 -13.75 5.05
CA VAL A 175 -1.99 -13.22 4.65
C VAL A 175 -1.82 -12.02 3.72
N VAL A 176 -0.94 -11.09 4.08
CA VAL A 176 -0.65 -9.89 3.28
C VAL A 176 -0.09 -10.26 1.90
N VAL A 177 0.84 -11.21 1.82
CA VAL A 177 1.39 -11.70 0.55
C VAL A 177 0.31 -12.37 -0.30
N VAL A 178 -0.55 -13.20 0.29
CA VAL A 178 -1.66 -13.86 -0.42
C VAL A 178 -2.62 -12.81 -1.01
N VAL A 179 -2.99 -11.79 -0.23
CA VAL A 179 -3.86 -10.70 -0.70
C VAL A 179 -3.21 -9.93 -1.86
N VAL A 180 -1.92 -9.61 -1.77
CA VAL A 180 -1.19 -8.95 -2.87
C VAL A 180 -1.22 -9.81 -4.13
N VAL A 181 -0.90 -11.10 -4.00
CA VAL A 181 -0.91 -12.02 -5.14
C VAL A 181 -2.31 -12.11 -5.76
N GLU A 182 -3.36 -12.20 -4.95
CA GLU A 182 -4.75 -12.20 -5.43
C GLU A 182 -5.08 -10.92 -6.21
N VAL A 183 -4.76 -9.74 -5.67
CA VAL A 183 -4.98 -8.46 -6.34
C VAL A 183 -4.22 -8.38 -7.68
N VAL A 184 -2.97 -8.82 -7.72
CA VAL A 184 -2.17 -8.88 -8.94
C VAL A 184 -2.81 -9.80 -9.98
N VAL A 185 -3.28 -10.98 -9.56
CA VAL A 185 -3.96 -11.93 -10.45
C VAL A 185 -5.25 -11.35 -11.02
N VAL A 186 -6.09 -10.76 -10.17
CA VAL A 186 -7.33 -10.09 -10.59
C VAL A 186 -7.03 -9.00 -11.62
N VAL A 187 -6.04 -8.17 -11.36
CA VAL A 187 -5.66 -7.09 -12.27
C VAL A 187 -5.14 -7.63 -13.60
N VAL A 188 -4.29 -8.64 -13.59
CA VAL A 188 -3.80 -9.28 -14.82
C VAL A 188 -4.98 -9.84 -15.63
N VAL A 189 -5.94 -10.50 -14.97
CA VAL A 189 -7.16 -11.00 -15.64
C VAL A 189 -7.97 -9.86 -16.24
N VAL A 190 -8.20 -8.77 -15.51
CA VAL A 190 -8.91 -7.59 -16.02
C VAL A 190 -8.21 -6.99 -17.24
N VAL A 191 -6.90 -6.80 -17.17
CA VAL A 191 -6.09 -6.28 -18.29
C VAL A 191 -6.21 -7.20 -19.51
N VAL A 192 -6.11 -8.52 -19.33
CA VAL A 192 -6.26 -9.49 -20.42
C VAL A 192 -7.67 -9.41 -21.04
N VAL A 193 -8.72 -9.35 -20.22
CA VAL A 193 -10.11 -9.23 -20.71
C VAL A 193 -10.29 -7.94 -21.50
N VAL A 194 -9.81 -6.80 -20.98
CA VAL A 194 -9.89 -5.50 -21.65
C VAL A 194 -9.15 -5.54 -23.00
N VAL A 195 -7.94 -6.10 -23.05
CA VAL A 195 -7.17 -6.26 -24.29
C VAL A 195 -7.92 -7.13 -25.29
N VAL A 196 -8.50 -8.25 -24.85
CA VAL A 196 -9.30 -9.13 -25.72
C VAL A 196 -10.51 -8.39 -26.29
N VAL A 197 -11.23 -7.62 -25.47
CA VAL A 197 -12.38 -6.82 -25.91
C VAL A 197 -11.94 -5.80 -26.97
N VAL A 198 -10.84 -5.08 -26.76
CA VAL A 198 -10.30 -4.14 -27.76
C VAL A 198 -9.96 -4.85 -29.05
N VAL A 199 -9.24 -5.97 -28.99
CA VAL A 199 -8.88 -6.74 -30.19
C VAL A 199 -10.14 -7.15 -30.94
N VAL A 200 -11.18 -7.62 -30.25
CA VAL A 200 -12.47 -7.97 -30.87
C VAL A 200 -13.13 -6.76 -31.52
N VAL A 201 -13.20 -5.61 -30.83
CA VAL A 201 -13.76 -4.37 -31.37
C VAL A 201 -12.99 -3.93 -32.62
N VAL A 202 -11.66 -3.92 -32.58
CA VAL A 202 -10.82 -3.56 -33.73
C VAL A 202 -11.06 -4.51 -34.89
N VAL A 203 -11.14 -5.82 -34.66
CA VAL A 203 -11.42 -6.80 -35.71
C VAL A 203 -12.80 -6.57 -36.32
N VAL A 204 -13.84 -6.37 -35.52
CA VAL A 204 -15.20 -6.07 -36.01
C VAL A 204 -15.21 -4.80 -36.86
N VAL A 205 -14.55 -3.75 -36.38
CA VAL A 205 -14.46 -2.47 -37.09
C VAL A 205 -13.70 -2.63 -38.41
N VAL A 206 -12.59 -3.36 -38.44
CA VAL A 206 -11.84 -3.66 -39.67
C VAL A 206 -12.69 -4.46 -40.65
N VAL A 207 -13.45 -5.46 -40.18
CA VAL A 207 -14.37 -6.23 -41.03
C VAL A 207 -15.44 -5.31 -41.63
N VAL A 208 -16.07 -4.45 -40.83
CA VAL A 208 -17.07 -3.48 -41.32
C VAL A 208 -16.46 -2.53 -42.36
N VAL A 209 -15.24 -2.03 -42.12
CA VAL A 209 -14.54 -1.16 -43.10
C VAL A 209 -14.29 -1.91 -44.40
N VAL A 210 -13.79 -3.14 -44.33
CA VAL A 210 -13.54 -3.97 -45.51
C VAL A 210 -14.84 -4.23 -46.28
N GLU A 211 -15.93 -4.54 -45.59
CA GLU A 211 -17.26 -4.72 -46.20
C GLU A 211 -17.75 -3.44 -46.89
N VAL A 212 -17.65 -2.28 -46.24
CA VAL A 212 -18.02 -0.97 -46.83
C VAL A 212 -17.18 -0.67 -48.06
N VAL A 213 -15.86 -0.92 -48.02
CA VAL A 213 -14.96 -0.73 -49.17
C VAL A 213 -15.36 -1.65 -50.32
N ILE A 214 -15.69 -2.91 -50.07
CA ILE A 214 -16.11 -3.86 -51.12
C ILE A 214 -17.42 -3.41 -51.79
N VAL A 215 -18.43 -3.01 -50.99
CA VAL A 215 -19.73 -2.52 -51.50
C VAL A 215 -19.53 -1.28 -52.36
N VAL A 216 -18.66 -0.38 -51.94
CA VAL A 216 -18.38 0.86 -52.66
C VAL A 216 -17.59 0.60 -53.95
N VAL A 217 -16.57 -0.24 -53.92
CA VAL A 217 -15.81 -0.61 -55.12
C VAL A 217 -16.73 -1.27 -56.17
N ALA A 218 -17.67 -2.11 -55.72
CA ALA A 218 -18.68 -2.70 -56.60
C ALA A 218 -19.64 -1.65 -57.20
N ALA A 219 -20.05 -0.66 -56.42
CA ALA A 219 -20.91 0.43 -56.89
C ALA A 219 -20.18 1.37 -57.88
N ALA A 220 -18.90 1.69 -57.63
CA ALA A 220 -18.09 2.56 -58.48
C ALA A 220 -17.81 1.95 -59.87
N ALA A 221 -17.84 0.62 -60.01
CA ALA A 221 -17.71 -0.06 -61.30
C ALA A 221 -18.96 0.07 -62.19
N ALA A 222 -20.11 0.48 -61.64
CA ALA A 222 -21.38 0.54 -62.36
C ALA A 222 -21.63 1.89 -63.07
N ASP A 223 -21.01 2.99 -62.61
CA ASP A 223 -21.24 4.33 -63.17
C ASP A 223 -20.02 5.25 -62.92
N THR A 224 -19.32 5.67 -63.98
CA THR A 224 -18.05 6.40 -63.86
C THR A 224 -18.22 7.84 -63.35
N ASP A 225 -19.40 8.43 -63.55
CA ASP A 225 -19.70 9.81 -63.12
C ASP A 225 -20.08 9.86 -61.62
N ALA A 226 -20.52 8.75 -61.03
CA ALA A 226 -20.78 8.62 -59.59
C ALA A 226 -19.52 8.27 -58.77
N ALA A 227 -18.43 7.86 -59.44
CA ALA A 227 -17.23 7.35 -58.79
C ALA A 227 -16.52 8.40 -57.90
N ALA A 228 -16.50 9.68 -58.30
CA ALA A 228 -15.80 10.73 -57.56
C ALA A 228 -16.44 11.02 -56.18
N ALA A 229 -17.77 11.14 -56.11
CA ALA A 229 -18.49 11.39 -54.86
C ALA A 229 -18.41 10.17 -53.91
N VAL A 230 -18.48 8.96 -54.47
CA VAL A 230 -18.41 7.70 -53.71
C VAL A 230 -17.02 7.48 -53.08
N VAL A 231 -15.94 7.83 -53.78
CA VAL A 231 -14.57 7.76 -53.23
C VAL A 231 -14.38 8.73 -52.06
N VAL A 232 -14.91 9.96 -52.15
CA VAL A 232 -14.82 10.95 -51.06
C VAL A 232 -15.55 10.44 -49.81
N VAL A 233 -16.75 9.90 -49.95
CA VAL A 233 -17.51 9.35 -48.82
C VAL A 233 -16.76 8.18 -48.16
N VAL A 234 -16.16 7.28 -48.95
CA VAL A 234 -15.36 6.18 -48.38
C VAL A 234 -14.12 6.66 -47.68
N VAL A 235 -13.39 7.62 -48.26
CA VAL A 235 -12.21 8.19 -47.59
C VAL A 235 -12.61 8.81 -46.25
N VAL A 236 -13.70 9.57 -46.20
CA VAL A 236 -14.20 10.15 -44.94
C VAL A 236 -14.61 9.07 -43.94
N VAL A 237 -15.36 8.04 -44.35
CA VAL A 237 -15.76 6.94 -43.48
C VAL A 237 -14.55 6.17 -42.95
N VAL A 238 -13.58 5.85 -43.81
CA VAL A 238 -12.35 5.16 -43.41
C VAL A 238 -11.55 6.02 -42.42
N VAL A 239 -11.40 7.33 -42.67
CA VAL A 239 -10.70 8.24 -41.76
C VAL A 239 -11.40 8.34 -40.41
N VAL A 240 -12.73 8.50 -40.38
CA VAL A 240 -13.53 8.51 -39.14
C VAL A 240 -13.35 7.20 -38.38
N VAL A 241 -13.43 6.05 -39.07
CA VAL A 241 -13.28 4.75 -38.43
C VAL A 241 -11.86 4.55 -37.88
N VAL A 242 -10.82 4.93 -38.62
CA VAL A 242 -9.43 4.88 -38.15
C VAL A 242 -9.24 5.75 -36.92
N VAL A 243 -9.81 6.96 -36.91
CA VAL A 243 -9.78 7.86 -35.75
C VAL A 243 -10.46 7.24 -34.53
N VAL A 244 -11.65 6.66 -34.70
CA VAL A 244 -12.38 5.98 -33.61
C VAL A 244 -11.55 4.80 -33.07
N VAL A 245 -10.95 4.00 -33.94
CA VAL A 245 -10.06 2.89 -33.53
C VAL A 245 -8.86 3.40 -32.76
N VAL A 246 -8.19 4.46 -33.24
CA VAL A 246 -7.03 5.06 -32.58
C VAL A 246 -7.40 5.58 -31.20
N VAL A 247 -8.53 6.29 -31.06
CA VAL A 247 -9.01 6.80 -29.77
C VAL A 247 -9.29 5.66 -28.79
N VAL A 248 -10.02 4.63 -29.21
CA VAL A 248 -10.32 3.45 -28.37
C VAL A 248 -9.04 2.72 -27.93
N VAL A 249 -8.06 2.58 -28.84
CA VAL A 249 -6.78 1.95 -28.52
C VAL A 249 -5.99 2.80 -27.52
N VAL A 250 -5.91 4.13 -27.71
CA VAL A 250 -5.22 5.05 -26.79
C VAL A 250 -5.88 5.02 -25.42
N GLU A 251 -7.20 5.10 -25.35
CA GLU A 251 -7.96 5.04 -24.10
C GLU A 251 -7.67 3.74 -23.34
N VAL A 252 -7.70 2.59 -24.01
CA VAL A 252 -7.43 1.31 -23.35
C VAL A 252 -5.97 1.19 -22.91
N VAL A 253 -5.01 1.68 -23.70
CA VAL A 253 -3.60 1.73 -23.27
C VAL A 253 -3.46 2.57 -22.00
N VAL A 254 -4.13 3.73 -21.93
CA VAL A 254 -4.14 4.61 -20.76
C VAL A 254 -4.71 3.90 -19.54
N VAL A 255 -5.88 3.25 -19.67
CA VAL A 255 -6.51 2.48 -18.58
C VAL A 255 -5.60 1.35 -18.09
N VAL A 256 -4.96 0.61 -18.99
CA VAL A 256 -4.03 -0.46 -18.62
C VAL A 256 -2.81 0.10 -17.88
N VAL A 257 -2.22 1.20 -18.36
CA VAL A 257 -1.07 1.85 -17.71
C VAL A 257 -1.43 2.32 -16.31
N VAL A 258 -2.57 2.98 -16.14
CA VAL A 258 -3.10 3.43 -14.85
C VAL A 258 -3.23 2.26 -13.88
N VAL A 259 -3.91 1.19 -14.30
CA VAL A 259 -4.16 0.01 -13.48
C VAL A 259 -2.84 -0.65 -13.06
N VAL A 260 -1.87 -0.76 -13.96
CA VAL A 260 -0.53 -1.28 -13.65
C VAL A 260 0.19 -0.40 -12.64
N VAL A 261 0.17 0.92 -12.79
CA VAL A 261 0.81 1.86 -11.85
C VAL A 261 0.19 1.74 -10.46
N VAL A 262 -1.15 1.68 -10.36
CA VAL A 262 -1.85 1.50 -9.10
C VAL A 262 -1.44 0.19 -8.43
N VAL A 263 -1.39 -0.92 -9.17
CA VAL A 263 -0.93 -2.21 -8.62
C VAL A 263 0.51 -2.14 -8.13
N VAL A 264 1.42 -1.57 -8.92
CA VAL A 264 2.82 -1.43 -8.52
C VAL A 264 2.92 -0.63 -7.22
N VAL A 265 2.17 0.47 -7.10
CA VAL A 265 2.14 1.27 -5.87
C VAL A 265 1.61 0.47 -4.68
N VAL A 266 0.49 -0.25 -4.84
CA VAL A 266 -0.06 -1.10 -3.78
C VAL A 266 0.95 -2.16 -3.34
N VAL A 267 1.61 -2.82 -4.29
CA VAL A 267 2.67 -3.81 -4.00
C VAL A 267 3.81 -3.16 -3.22
N VAL A 268 4.27 -1.97 -3.63
CA VAL A 268 5.35 -1.26 -2.93
C VAL A 268 4.96 -0.89 -1.50
N VAL A 269 3.76 -0.33 -1.30
CA VAL A 269 3.25 0.00 0.04
C VAL A 269 3.20 -1.24 0.91
N VAL A 270 2.67 -2.35 0.39
CA VAL A 270 2.60 -3.61 1.14
C VAL A 270 4.00 -4.14 1.50
N VAL A 271 4.95 -4.09 0.57
CA VAL A 271 6.33 -4.50 0.86
C VAL A 271 6.94 -3.63 1.96
N VAL A 272 6.74 -2.30 1.93
CA VAL A 272 7.21 -1.38 2.98
C VAL A 272 6.59 -1.73 4.33
N VAL A 273 5.29 -1.97 4.38
CA VAL A 273 4.59 -2.39 5.61
C VAL A 273 5.14 -3.71 6.13
N VAL A 274 5.34 -4.72 5.27
CA VAL A 274 5.91 -6.01 5.66
C VAL A 274 7.32 -5.84 6.23
N VAL A 275 8.17 -5.05 5.57
CA VAL A 275 9.53 -4.77 6.06
C VAL A 275 9.51 -4.06 7.41
N ALA A 276 8.63 -3.07 7.58
CA ALA A 276 8.46 -2.35 8.84
C ALA A 276 8.00 -3.28 9.98
N VAL A 277 7.03 -4.16 9.72
CA VAL A 277 6.54 -5.14 10.70
C VAL A 277 7.64 -6.13 11.09
N VAL A 278 8.40 -6.64 10.12
CA VAL A 278 9.52 -7.55 10.38
C VAL A 278 10.63 -6.87 11.18
N ALA A 279 10.96 -5.62 10.86
CA ALA A 279 11.94 -4.83 11.60
C ALA A 279 11.48 -4.59 13.05
N ALA A 280 10.23 -4.18 13.26
CA ALA A 280 9.66 -3.99 14.59
C ALA A 280 9.67 -5.29 15.41
N ALA A 281 9.32 -6.41 14.78
CA ALA A 281 9.35 -7.72 15.43
C ALA A 281 10.78 -8.13 15.84
N ALA A 282 11.79 -7.85 15.01
CA ALA A 282 13.19 -8.13 15.34
C ALA A 282 13.64 -7.34 16.59
N VAL A 283 13.30 -6.05 16.68
CA VAL A 283 13.60 -5.22 17.86
C VAL A 283 12.97 -5.80 19.13
N VAL A 284 11.70 -6.25 19.06
CA VAL A 284 11.03 -6.88 20.21
C VAL A 284 11.73 -8.18 20.63
N VAL A 285 12.17 -9.00 19.67
CA VAL A 285 12.91 -10.25 19.96
C VAL A 285 14.27 -9.96 20.59
N GLU A 286 14.99 -8.94 20.14
CA GLU A 286 16.27 -8.52 20.71
C GLU A 286 16.12 -8.04 22.16
N VAL A 287 15.12 -7.19 22.44
CA VAL A 287 14.84 -6.70 23.80
C VAL A 287 14.42 -7.85 24.72
N ALA A 288 13.56 -8.76 24.24
CA ALA A 288 13.16 -9.94 25.00
C ALA A 288 14.37 -10.83 25.32
N ALA A 289 15.23 -11.12 24.34
CA ALA A 289 16.45 -11.90 24.55
C ALA A 289 17.39 -11.22 25.56
N ALA A 290 17.56 -9.90 25.48
CA ALA A 290 18.36 -9.15 26.45
C ALA A 290 17.78 -9.28 27.87
N SER A 291 16.46 -9.18 28.04
CA SER A 291 15.80 -9.32 29.34
C SER A 291 15.98 -10.72 29.95
N VAL A 292 15.85 -11.77 29.15
CA VAL A 292 16.10 -13.16 29.58
C VAL A 292 17.54 -13.32 30.06
N VAL A 293 18.52 -12.79 29.30
CA VAL A 293 19.93 -12.87 29.66
C VAL A 293 20.19 -12.14 30.98
N VAL A 294 19.61 -10.95 31.17
CA VAL A 294 19.72 -10.20 32.43
C VAL A 294 19.16 -11.01 33.60
N VAL A 295 17.94 -11.55 33.48
CA VAL A 295 17.32 -12.37 34.54
C VAL A 295 18.18 -13.59 34.87
N VAL A 296 18.67 -14.31 33.85
CA VAL A 296 19.51 -15.49 34.04
C VAL A 296 20.83 -15.13 34.74
N VAL A 297 21.48 -14.03 34.35
CA VAL A 297 22.72 -13.57 34.99
C VAL A 297 22.50 -13.20 36.45
N VAL A 298 21.41 -12.47 36.76
CA VAL A 298 21.05 -12.09 38.13
C VAL A 298 20.79 -13.34 39.00
N VAL A 299 20.05 -14.31 38.48
CA VAL A 299 19.74 -15.56 39.19
C VAL A 299 21.02 -16.38 39.43
N ILE A 300 21.89 -16.53 38.42
CA ILE A 300 23.16 -17.24 38.57
C ILE A 300 24.05 -16.55 39.60
N ALA A 301 24.17 -15.22 39.54
CA ALA A 301 24.92 -14.44 40.52
C ALA A 301 24.37 -14.65 41.94
N TYR A 302 23.04 -14.66 42.10
CA TYR A 302 22.38 -14.92 43.38
C TYR A 302 22.69 -16.33 43.92
N VAL A 303 22.55 -17.38 43.09
CA VAL A 303 22.86 -18.76 43.48
C VAL A 303 24.33 -18.93 43.85
N LEU A 304 25.25 -18.38 43.06
CA LEU A 304 26.69 -18.43 43.37
C LEU A 304 27.04 -17.66 44.65
N ASN A 305 26.31 -16.59 44.97
CA ASN A 305 26.50 -15.84 46.21
C ASN A 305 26.06 -16.66 47.42
N LEU A 306 24.90 -17.31 47.33
CA LEU A 306 24.40 -18.23 48.36
C LEU A 306 25.39 -19.38 48.62
N GLN A 307 25.96 -19.97 47.58
CA GLN A 307 26.94 -21.06 47.72
C GLN A 307 28.24 -20.66 48.43
N LYS A 308 28.63 -19.37 48.38
CA LYS A 308 29.89 -18.90 48.98
C LYS A 308 29.75 -18.48 50.45
N GLY A 309 28.56 -18.61 51.05
CA GLY A 309 28.28 -18.21 52.43
C GLY A 309 28.46 -16.70 52.68
N LYS A 310 28.52 -15.90 51.61
CA LYS A 310 28.66 -14.45 51.67
C LYS A 310 27.31 -13.84 51.34
N THR A 311 26.52 -13.45 52.34
CA THR A 311 25.34 -12.59 52.17
C THR A 311 25.73 -11.13 51.90
N GLN A 312 26.78 -10.90 51.10
CA GLN A 312 27.11 -9.55 50.65
C GLN A 312 26.20 -9.19 49.49
N ILE A 313 25.47 -8.09 49.70
CA ILE A 313 24.69 -7.36 48.70
C ILE A 313 25.54 -7.21 47.44
N ILE A 314 24.92 -7.48 46.29
CA ILE A 314 25.49 -7.48 44.93
C ILE A 314 26.68 -6.50 44.83
N PRO A 315 27.92 -6.98 44.57
CA PRO A 315 29.06 -6.07 44.48
C PRO A 315 28.81 -5.03 43.37
N TYR A 316 28.91 -3.75 43.75
CA TYR A 316 28.64 -2.54 42.94
C TYR A 316 29.40 -2.48 41.60
N HIS A 317 30.27 -3.43 41.31
CA HIS A 317 31.03 -3.53 40.07
C HIS A 317 30.19 -4.11 38.92
N PHE A 318 29.14 -4.87 39.22
CA PHE A 318 28.16 -5.31 38.21
C PHE A 318 27.15 -4.21 37.85
N GLN A 319 26.94 -3.21 38.72
CA GLN A 319 26.07 -2.05 38.45
C GLN A 319 26.57 -1.16 37.30
N ALA A 320 27.86 -1.20 36.97
CA ALA A 320 28.45 -0.36 35.92
C ALA A 320 28.34 -0.98 34.50
N ALA A 321 27.87 -2.23 34.37
CA ALA A 321 27.71 -2.93 33.09
C ALA A 321 26.24 -3.14 32.67
N PHE A 322 25.28 -2.68 33.48
CA PHE A 322 23.83 -2.64 33.19
C PHE A 322 23.42 -1.32 32.57
#